data_AF-A0A945ZSR7-F1
#
_entry.id   AF-A0A945ZSR7-F1
#
_cell.length_a   1.000
_cell.length_b   1.000
_cell.length_c   1.000
_cell.angle_alpha   90.00
_cell.angle_beta   90.00
_cell.angle_gamma   90.00
#
_symmetry.space_group_name_H-M   'P 1'
#
loop_
_entity.id
_entity.type
_entity.pdbx_description
1 polymer ?
#
loop_
_entity_poly.entity_id
_entity_poly.type
_entity_poly.pdbx_seq_one_letter_code
_entity_poly.pdbx_strand_id
1 'polypeptide(L)' 'MSIRTNNTCLNCENLINNLTCSKHDTQVDVFNVCDSHNFKEVFTRDSNCTNCSSFHMDSCGHPESASHGMLCFDWQPSLS' A
#
# COMPACT_ATOMS: atom_id res chain seq x y z
N MET A 1 -10.73 -18.97 17.71
CA MET A 1 -11.13 -17.64 17.21
C MET A 1 -10.52 -17.47 15.83
N SER A 2 -11.34 -17.21 14.81
CA SER A 2 -10.84 -17.10 13.43
C SER A 2 -10.58 -15.65 13.08
N ILE A 3 -9.34 -15.30 12.76
CA ILE A 3 -8.98 -13.99 12.23
C ILE A 3 -9.46 -13.92 10.78
N ARG A 4 -10.08 -12.81 10.38
CA ARG A 4 -10.56 -12.57 9.02
C ARG A 4 -10.03 -11.24 8.50
N THR A 5 -9.67 -11.20 7.23
CA THR A 5 -9.34 -9.96 6.53
C THR A 5 -10.61 -9.16 6.31
N ASN A 6 -10.58 -7.86 6.60
CA ASN A 6 -11.67 -6.94 6.27
C ASN A 6 -11.41 -6.27 4.91
N ASN A 7 -12.48 -5.93 4.19
CA ASN A 7 -12.37 -5.19 2.93
C ASN A 7 -12.27 -3.69 3.24
N THR A 8 -11.21 -3.05 2.75
CA THR A 8 -11.03 -1.59 2.80
C THR A 8 -10.40 -1.10 1.51
N CYS A 9 -10.36 0.21 1.29
CA CYS A 9 -9.69 0.79 0.15
C CYS A 9 -8.21 0.37 0.06
N LEU A 10 -7.55 0.08 1.18
CA LEU A 10 -6.16 -0.41 1.18
C LEU A 10 -5.96 -1.73 0.43
N ASN A 11 -6.99 -2.57 0.37
CA ASN A 11 -6.96 -3.83 -0.38
C ASN A 11 -7.84 -3.80 -1.63
N CYS A 12 -8.00 -2.61 -2.24
CA CYS A 12 -8.76 -2.43 -3.47
C CYS A 12 -7.83 -2.23 -4.68
N GLU A 13 -8.12 -2.89 -5.81
CA GLU A 13 -7.40 -2.69 -7.08
C GLU A 13 -7.47 -1.25 -7.60
N ASN A 14 -8.52 -0.52 -7.23
CA ASN A 14 -8.75 0.85 -7.66
C ASN A 14 -8.02 1.90 -6.78
N LEU A 15 -7.28 1.48 -5.75
CA LEU A 15 -6.48 2.40 -4.95
C LEU A 15 -5.16 2.71 -5.67
N ILE A 16 -4.90 4.00 -5.87
CA ILE A 16 -3.65 4.51 -6.41
C ILE A 16 -2.94 5.37 -5.34
N ASN A 17 -1.81 5.98 -5.72
CA ASN A 17 -0.99 6.80 -4.84
C ASN A 17 -1.81 7.91 -4.14
N ASN A 18 -1.32 8.38 -2.99
CA ASN A 18 -1.93 9.42 -2.15
C ASN A 18 -3.34 9.10 -1.60
N LEU A 19 -3.65 7.81 -1.44
CA LEU A 19 -4.95 7.33 -0.97
C LEU A 19 -6.11 7.83 -1.86
N THR A 20 -5.93 7.80 -3.18
CA THR A 20 -6.98 8.18 -4.13
C THR A 20 -7.60 6.92 -4.73
N CYS A 21 -8.94 6.86 -4.75
CA CYS A 21 -9.68 5.85 -5.48
C CYS A 21 -9.85 6.30 -6.94
N SER A 22 -9.12 5.68 -7.87
CA SER A 22 -9.12 6.05 -9.29
C SER A 22 -10.49 5.85 -9.97
N LYS A 23 -11.32 4.95 -9.45
CA LYS A 23 -12.67 4.67 -9.96
C LYS A 23 -13.64 5.84 -9.77
N HIS A 24 -13.48 6.58 -8.68
CA HIS A 24 -14.39 7.64 -8.25
C HIS A 24 -13.72 9.01 -8.16
N ASP A 25 -12.43 9.08 -8.50
CA ASP A 25 -11.58 10.29 -8.44
C ASP A 25 -11.72 11.04 -7.11
N THR A 26 -11.62 10.29 -6.01
CA THR A 26 -11.83 10.82 -4.65
C THR A 26 -10.79 10.30 -3.69
N GLN A 27 -10.41 11.14 -2.73
CA GLN A 27 -9.50 10.76 -1.67
C GLN A 27 -10.25 9.92 -0.63
N VAL A 28 -9.61 8.86 -0.17
CA VAL A 28 -10.17 7.91 0.79
C VAL A 28 -9.28 7.81 2.02
N ASP A 29 -9.86 7.35 3.12
CA ASP A 29 -9.15 6.96 4.32
C ASP A 29 -8.91 5.44 4.33
N VAL A 30 -8.02 5.01 5.22
CA VAL A 30 -7.61 3.64 5.49
C VAL A 30 -8.81 2.70 5.77
N PHE A 31 -9.88 3.25 6.36
CA PHE A 31 -11.08 2.52 6.77
C PHE A 31 -12.25 2.64 5.79
N ASN A 32 -12.13 3.41 4.72
CA ASN A 32 -13.20 3.55 3.75
C ASN A 32 -13.34 2.30 2.86
N VAL A 33 -14.54 2.09 2.34
CA VAL A 33 -14.88 1.07 1.35
C VAL A 33 -16.07 1.58 0.53
N CYS A 34 -16.21 1.14 -0.71
CA CYS A 34 -17.36 1.46 -1.56
C CYS A 34 -17.88 0.19 -2.25
N ASP A 35 -19.08 0.28 -2.84
CA ASP A 35 -19.70 -0.86 -3.53
C ASP A 35 -18.92 -1.33 -4.77
N SER A 36 -18.04 -0.48 -5.30
CA SER A 36 -17.12 -0.81 -6.40
C SER A 36 -15.83 -1.50 -5.93
N HIS A 37 -15.75 -1.96 -4.68
CA HIS A 37 -14.56 -2.62 -4.14
C HIS A 37 -14.22 -3.85 -4.97
N ASN A 38 -12.96 -3.93 -5.42
CA ASN A 38 -12.40 -5.12 -6.04
C ASN A 38 -11.15 -5.51 -5.28
N PHE A 39 -11.15 -6.68 -4.66
CA PHE A 39 -10.08 -7.10 -3.78
C PHE A 39 -8.77 -7.29 -4.54
N LYS A 40 -7.71 -6.69 -4.02
CA LYS A 40 -6.33 -6.94 -4.40
C LYS A 40 -5.59 -7.49 -3.18
N GLU A 41 -4.80 -8.53 -3.38
CA GLU A 41 -3.85 -8.95 -2.36
C GLU A 41 -2.68 -7.97 -2.33
N VAL A 42 -2.59 -7.15 -1.27
CA VAL A 42 -1.63 -6.03 -1.23
C VAL A 42 -0.59 -6.18 -0.14
N PHE A 43 -0.94 -6.78 1.00
CA PHE A 43 -0.03 -6.96 2.14
C PHE A 43 -0.24 -8.33 2.77
N THR A 44 0.85 -9.09 2.84
CA THR A 44 0.95 -10.28 3.69
C THR A 44 1.67 -9.91 4.98
N ARG A 45 1.61 -10.77 6.00
CA ARG A 45 2.38 -10.56 7.24
C ARG A 45 3.90 -10.50 6.98
N ASP A 46 4.33 -11.07 5.86
CA ASP A 46 5.74 -11.12 5.48
C ASP A 46 6.14 -9.88 4.66
N SER A 47 5.18 -9.08 4.18
CA SER A 47 5.44 -7.85 3.43
C SER A 47 6.19 -6.83 4.29
N ASN A 48 7.42 -6.51 3.89
CA ASN A 48 8.26 -5.54 4.57
C ASN A 48 9.21 -4.84 3.59
N CYS A 49 9.94 -3.84 4.06
CA CYS A 49 10.80 -3.01 3.24
C CYS A 49 11.84 -3.83 2.46
N THR A 50 12.40 -4.91 3.06
CA THR A 50 13.46 -5.70 2.42
C THR A 50 12.96 -6.65 1.32
N ASN A 51 11.65 -6.83 1.16
CA ASN A 51 11.07 -7.65 0.08
C ASN A 51 10.15 -6.86 -0.86
N CYS A 52 10.18 -5.54 -0.77
CA CYS A 52 9.44 -4.68 -1.69
C CYS A 52 10.22 -4.45 -2.98
N SER A 53 9.52 -4.21 -4.10
CA SER A 53 10.14 -3.93 -5.40
C SER A 53 11.05 -2.71 -5.39
N SER A 54 10.78 -1.73 -4.50
CA SER A 54 11.58 -0.51 -4.34
C SER A 54 12.86 -0.70 -3.50
N PHE A 55 13.07 -1.87 -2.91
CA PHE A 55 14.24 -2.14 -2.07
C PHE A 55 15.53 -2.04 -2.91
N HIS A 56 16.51 -1.28 -2.42
CA HIS A 56 17.75 -0.94 -3.13
C HIS A 56 17.60 -0.18 -4.47
N MET A 57 16.42 0.35 -4.79
CA MET A 57 16.31 1.26 -5.94
C MET A 57 16.89 2.64 -5.59
N ASP A 58 17.63 3.26 -6.51
CA ASP A 58 18.19 4.62 -6.32
C ASP A 58 17.08 5.68 -6.13
N SER A 59 15.89 5.38 -6.63
CA SER A 59 14.70 6.22 -6.51
C SER A 59 14.01 6.11 -5.15
N CYS A 60 14.56 5.34 -4.21
CA CYS A 60 14.01 5.15 -2.87
C CYS A 60 14.19 6.45 -2.05
N GLY A 61 13.14 6.93 -1.37
CA GLY A 61 13.17 8.23 -0.69
C GLY A 61 14.09 8.31 0.55
N HIS A 62 14.40 7.17 1.18
CA HIS A 62 15.12 7.15 2.46
C HIS A 62 16.18 6.03 2.61
N PRO A 63 16.90 5.58 1.56
CA PRO A 63 17.50 4.22 1.43
C PRO A 63 18.26 3.68 2.65
N GLU A 64 18.95 4.55 3.39
CA GLU A 64 19.69 4.24 4.62
C GLU A 64 18.81 3.82 5.81
N SER A 65 17.55 4.22 5.83
CA SER A 65 16.58 3.89 6.89
C SER A 65 15.82 2.59 6.60
N ALA A 66 16.08 1.90 5.48
CA ALA A 66 15.29 0.73 5.08
C ALA A 66 15.68 -0.46 5.97
N SER A 67 14.74 -0.96 6.77
CA SER A 67 15.05 -2.05 7.69
C SER A 67 13.92 -3.08 7.77
N HIS A 68 14.29 -4.24 8.31
CA HIS A 68 13.39 -5.36 8.50
C HIS A 68 12.21 -4.97 9.39
N GLY A 69 10.98 -5.29 8.94
CA GLY A 69 9.74 -4.99 9.66
C GLY A 69 9.10 -3.63 9.37
N MET A 70 9.75 -2.74 8.59
CA MET A 70 9.10 -1.53 8.10
C MET A 70 8.17 -1.83 6.91
N LEU A 71 7.06 -1.10 6.80
CA LEU A 71 6.12 -1.23 5.69
C LEU A 71 6.62 -0.46 4.45
N CYS A 72 6.30 -0.93 3.24
CA CYS A 72 6.84 -0.36 2.00
C CYS A 72 6.25 1.04 1.64
N PHE A 73 5.16 1.46 2.26
CA PHE A 73 4.48 2.73 1.88
C PHE A 73 5.35 3.97 2.08
N ASP A 74 6.26 3.96 3.06
CA ASP A 74 7.18 5.07 3.33
C ASP A 74 8.28 5.22 2.26
N TRP A 75 8.27 4.37 1.24
CA TRP A 75 9.39 4.10 0.35
C TRP A 75 9.03 4.09 -1.14
N GLN A 76 7.91 4.73 -1.51
CA GLN A 76 7.65 4.99 -2.93
C GLN A 76 8.61 6.07 -3.45
N PRO A 77 9.10 5.95 -4.70
CA PRO A 77 9.82 7.03 -5.35
C PRO A 77 9.03 8.33 -5.29
N SER A 78 9.68 9.42 -4.89
CA SER A 78 9.15 10.74 -5.17
C SER A 78 9.03 10.86 -6.69
N LEU A 79 7.80 10.77 -7.21
CA LEU A 79 7.52 11.13 -8.59
C LEU A 79 7.89 12.61 -8.72
N SER A 80 8.95 12.87 -9.49
CA SER A 80 9.34 14.19 -9.98
C SER A 80 8.22 14.83 -10.78
#